data_AF-A0A2E7Z8H0-F1
#
_entry.id   AF-A0A2E7Z8H0-F1
#
_cell.length_a   1.000
_cell.length_b   1.000
_cell.length_c   1.000
_cell.angle_alpha   90.00
_cell.angle_beta   90.00
_cell.angle_gamma   90.00
#
_symmetry.space_group_name_H-M   'P 1'
#
loop_
_entity.id
_entity.type
_entity.pdbx_description
1 polymer ?
#
loop_
_entity_poly.entity_id
_entity_poly.type
_entity_poly.pdbx_seq_one_letter_code
_entity_poly.pdbx_strand_id
1 'polypeptide(L)'
;MSTKMKPHRAELLMPAGSLSKLKTAILYGADAVYAGTPDLSLRTQSSFTLEELMEGVRFVHERGRHIYLTLNLFTHNKDIEKLPLFVETVRKVKPDGLIVSDPGVFHFLKEHAPELELHVSTQANACSWLTVQSWQKQGASLCVLAREVSFTELTEIREKCPEIKLEAFVHGAMCMTYSGRCLLSNFLAERGANQGNCAQSCRWNYKVLARTKDGQEIEITPDNKDNFDFYLEEEYRPGELMKIEEDERGSYIMNAKDLCLMPKLDDYLALGVDSLKVEGRNKSEYYAAITARAYRHAIDAWYASPSDWKPDEYLRELYTLQSRGYSLGFHEGRLTNLAHNYDRTDTVGGWLYAGVISKWDGDDMIFLIRNPLRTGAILEFLPPLAFEPIRLRLYEFENADTGENTEKVAPGQGRSIRIPASAFHNENPATLKTQLPPMSVARTEADLSEERRTLLEGNLISLDMESGLRASADDRPTVKGKAHVGKAPTLGLDSCCGLGCNGCLMFWNDPKYANARETLKAKKIGEML
;
A
#
# COMPACT_ATOMS: atom_id res chain seq x y z
N MET A 1 -10.26 -6.41 -44.46
CA MET A 1 -10.96 -6.63 -43.19
C MET A 1 -10.11 -6.02 -42.09
N SER A 2 -10.52 -4.87 -41.56
CA SER A 2 -9.84 -4.18 -40.46
C SER A 2 -9.96 -5.05 -39.21
N THR A 3 -8.88 -5.71 -38.81
CA THR A 3 -8.76 -6.29 -37.47
C THR A 3 -8.90 -5.14 -36.49
N LYS A 4 -10.09 -5.00 -35.88
CA LYS A 4 -10.32 -4.10 -34.75
C LYS A 4 -9.27 -4.48 -33.70
N MET A 5 -8.22 -3.67 -33.55
CA MET A 5 -7.35 -3.79 -32.40
C MET A 5 -8.26 -3.71 -31.18
N LYS A 6 -8.17 -4.70 -30.27
CA LYS A 6 -8.81 -4.55 -28.96
C LYS A 6 -8.30 -3.22 -28.38
N PRO A 7 -9.19 -2.35 -27.89
CA PRO A 7 -8.75 -1.10 -27.27
C PRO A 7 -7.76 -1.44 -26.15
N HIS A 8 -6.63 -0.75 -26.15
CA HIS A 8 -5.63 -0.84 -25.08
C HIS A 8 -6.35 -0.54 -23.75
N ARG A 9 -6.28 -1.50 -22.82
CA ARG A 9 -6.89 -1.41 -21.50
C ARG A 9 -5.79 -1.54 -20.46
N ALA A 10 -5.74 -0.61 -19.53
CA ALA A 10 -4.79 -0.64 -18.43
C ALA A 10 -4.97 -1.90 -17.57
N GLU A 11 -3.86 -2.55 -17.23
CA GLU A 11 -3.80 -3.71 -16.33
C GLU A 11 -3.93 -3.23 -14.87
N LEU A 12 -4.81 -3.84 -14.07
CA LEU A 12 -4.84 -3.63 -12.63
C LEU A 12 -3.87 -4.60 -11.92
N LEU A 13 -2.74 -4.08 -11.44
CA LEU A 13 -1.69 -4.86 -10.78
C LEU A 13 -1.77 -4.75 -9.25
N MET A 14 -2.11 -5.86 -8.60
CA MET A 14 -2.32 -5.95 -7.15
C MET A 14 -1.14 -6.60 -6.39
N PRO A 15 -0.85 -6.15 -5.16
CA PRO A 15 0.21 -6.73 -4.34
C PRO A 15 -0.24 -8.04 -3.69
N ALA A 16 0.61 -9.07 -3.73
CA ALA A 16 0.39 -10.35 -3.06
C ALA A 16 1.48 -10.63 -2.02
N GLY A 17 1.10 -10.66 -0.73
CA GLY A 17 2.01 -10.99 0.39
C GLY A 17 1.87 -12.40 0.94
N SER A 18 0.80 -13.09 0.59
CA SER A 18 0.51 -14.50 0.93
C SER A 18 -0.37 -15.11 -0.17
N LEU A 19 -0.48 -16.44 -0.20
CA LEU A 19 -1.35 -17.13 -1.15
C LEU A 19 -2.82 -16.72 -1.02
N SER A 20 -3.30 -16.49 0.22
CA SER A 20 -4.66 -15.99 0.47
C SER A 20 -4.89 -14.65 -0.23
N LYS A 21 -4.02 -13.67 -0.01
CA LYS A 21 -4.13 -12.32 -0.60
C LYS A 21 -4.02 -12.35 -2.13
N LEU A 22 -3.15 -13.21 -2.67
CA LEU A 22 -3.02 -13.44 -4.10
C LEU A 22 -4.35 -13.89 -4.71
N LYS A 23 -4.93 -14.97 -4.16
CA LYS A 23 -6.20 -15.51 -4.65
C LYS A 23 -7.35 -14.53 -4.46
N THR A 24 -7.40 -13.81 -3.34
CA THR A 24 -8.37 -12.75 -3.09
C THR A 24 -8.25 -11.64 -4.13
N ALA A 25 -7.06 -11.11 -4.41
CA ALA A 25 -6.90 -10.03 -5.39
C ALA A 25 -7.41 -10.44 -6.80
N ILE A 26 -7.06 -11.64 -7.26
CA ILE A 26 -7.51 -12.19 -8.54
C ILE A 26 -9.03 -12.40 -8.56
N LEU A 27 -9.58 -12.95 -7.47
CA LEU A 27 -11.03 -13.20 -7.35
C LEU A 27 -11.83 -11.89 -7.43
N TYR A 28 -11.31 -10.81 -6.85
CA TYR A 28 -11.91 -9.47 -6.82
C TYR A 28 -11.54 -8.60 -8.03
N GLY A 29 -10.97 -9.19 -9.07
CA GLY A 29 -10.86 -8.55 -10.39
C GLY A 29 -9.49 -7.99 -10.76
N ALA A 30 -8.42 -8.28 -10.01
CA ALA A 30 -7.06 -7.95 -10.47
C ALA A 30 -6.76 -8.64 -11.81
N ASP A 31 -6.17 -7.89 -12.75
CA ASP A 31 -5.69 -8.48 -14.01
C ASP A 31 -4.33 -9.17 -13.80
N ALA A 32 -3.56 -8.65 -12.86
CA ALA A 32 -2.27 -9.21 -12.49
C ALA A 32 -1.98 -9.06 -10.99
N VAL A 33 -1.04 -9.88 -10.52
CA VAL A 33 -0.51 -9.79 -9.16
C VAL A 33 1.01 -9.74 -9.17
N TYR A 34 1.60 -9.01 -8.23
CA TYR A 34 3.05 -9.08 -8.00
C TYR A 34 3.36 -9.68 -6.63
N ALA A 35 4.14 -10.76 -6.66
CA ALA A 35 4.54 -11.54 -5.50
C ALA A 35 6.07 -11.61 -5.40
N GLY A 36 6.57 -12.17 -4.32
CA GLY A 36 7.98 -12.45 -4.17
C GLY A 36 8.20 -13.38 -2.98
N THR A 37 9.18 -14.26 -3.04
CA THR A 37 9.56 -15.09 -1.89
C THR A 37 10.62 -14.37 -1.04
N PRO A 38 10.88 -14.79 0.20
CA PRO A 38 11.94 -14.22 1.01
C PRO A 38 13.32 -14.24 0.34
N ASP A 39 13.63 -15.29 -0.43
CA ASP A 39 14.93 -15.47 -1.09
C ASP A 39 15.05 -14.76 -2.44
N LEU A 40 13.91 -14.52 -3.10
CA LEU A 40 13.85 -14.03 -4.47
C LEU A 40 13.40 -12.57 -4.57
N SER A 41 12.98 -11.95 -3.46
CA SER A 41 12.41 -10.61 -3.43
C SER A 41 12.84 -9.75 -2.25
N LEU A 42 12.60 -8.46 -2.39
CA LEU A 42 12.83 -7.43 -1.39
C LEU A 42 12.04 -7.54 -0.08
N ARG A 43 11.58 -8.68 0.41
CA ARG A 43 10.91 -8.71 1.73
C ARG A 43 11.14 -10.03 2.43
N THR A 44 11.88 -9.98 3.54
CA THR A 44 12.04 -11.07 4.53
C THR A 44 10.74 -11.49 5.22
N GLN A 45 9.62 -10.78 4.97
CA GLN A 45 8.30 -11.04 5.56
C GLN A 45 7.28 -11.65 4.59
N SER A 46 7.69 -12.03 3.37
CA SER A 46 6.80 -12.83 2.52
C SER A 46 6.58 -14.20 3.14
N SER A 47 5.32 -14.60 3.34
CA SER A 47 5.02 -15.93 3.88
C SER A 47 4.97 -17.02 2.81
N PHE A 48 5.32 -16.70 1.55
CA PHE A 48 5.25 -17.66 0.45
C PHE A 48 6.37 -18.69 0.54
N THR A 49 5.98 -19.95 0.72
CA THR A 49 6.81 -21.10 0.32
C THR A 49 6.86 -21.22 -1.20
N LEU A 50 7.85 -21.97 -1.72
CA LEU A 50 7.95 -22.25 -3.16
C LEU A 50 6.71 -23.01 -3.66
N GLU A 51 6.16 -23.91 -2.85
CA GLU A 51 4.96 -24.70 -3.18
C GLU A 51 3.72 -23.81 -3.31
N GLU A 52 3.49 -22.93 -2.33
CA GLU A 52 2.41 -21.94 -2.38
C GLU A 52 2.56 -20.98 -3.55
N LEU A 53 3.80 -20.59 -3.89
CA LEU A 53 4.03 -19.75 -5.06
C LEU A 53 3.65 -20.48 -6.35
N MET A 54 4.08 -21.73 -6.51
CA MET A 54 3.71 -22.54 -7.68
C MET A 54 2.20 -22.77 -7.75
N GLU A 55 1.52 -22.95 -6.61
CA GLU A 55 0.06 -23.00 -6.55
C GLU A 55 -0.58 -21.67 -6.96
N GLY A 56 -0.06 -20.56 -6.46
CA GLY A 56 -0.51 -19.21 -6.82
C GLY A 56 -0.39 -18.94 -8.32
N VAL A 57 0.74 -19.31 -8.94
CA VAL A 57 0.93 -19.18 -10.39
C VAL A 57 -0.11 -19.98 -11.17
N ARG A 58 -0.32 -21.25 -10.81
CA ARG A 58 -1.36 -22.08 -11.47
C ARG A 58 -2.74 -21.45 -11.33
N PHE A 59 -3.10 -20.99 -10.14
CA PHE A 59 -4.40 -20.36 -9.87
C PHE A 59 -4.63 -19.10 -10.72
N VAL A 60 -3.59 -18.29 -10.90
CA VAL A 60 -3.59 -17.06 -11.71
C VAL A 60 -3.73 -17.40 -13.20
N HIS A 61 -2.92 -18.32 -13.71
CA HIS A 61 -2.91 -18.71 -15.12
C HIS A 61 -4.20 -19.42 -15.56
N GLU A 62 -4.79 -20.27 -14.70
CA GLU A 62 -6.09 -20.90 -14.95
C GLU A 62 -7.22 -19.89 -15.19
N ARG A 63 -7.05 -18.65 -14.72
CA ARG A 63 -8.00 -17.54 -14.88
C ARG A 63 -7.60 -16.56 -15.98
N GLY A 64 -6.57 -16.88 -16.75
CA GLY A 64 -6.04 -16.01 -17.81
C GLY A 64 -5.50 -14.69 -17.30
N ARG A 65 -4.94 -14.67 -16.08
CA ARG A 65 -4.37 -13.51 -15.41
C ARG A 65 -2.85 -13.62 -15.34
N HIS A 66 -2.15 -12.54 -14.98
CA HIS A 66 -0.70 -12.49 -14.95
C HIS A 66 -0.12 -12.46 -13.53
N ILE A 67 1.08 -13.01 -13.36
CA ILE A 67 1.86 -12.94 -12.13
C ILE A 67 3.31 -12.55 -12.40
N TYR A 68 3.75 -11.49 -11.73
CA TYR A 68 5.12 -10.99 -11.80
C TYR A 68 5.85 -11.26 -10.49
N LEU A 69 7.09 -11.77 -10.57
CA LEU A 69 7.93 -11.95 -9.38
C LEU A 69 8.88 -10.78 -9.22
N THR A 70 8.97 -10.28 -8.00
CA THR A 70 9.88 -9.18 -7.68
C THR A 70 11.27 -9.70 -7.37
N LEU A 71 12.30 -9.32 -8.14
CA LEU A 71 13.75 -9.41 -7.82
C LEU A 71 14.32 -7.99 -7.77
N ASN A 72 13.77 -7.18 -6.88
CA ASN A 72 14.01 -5.76 -6.85
C ASN A 72 15.13 -5.32 -5.89
N LEU A 73 15.99 -6.24 -5.43
CA LEU A 73 17.14 -5.92 -4.56
C LEU A 73 18.28 -5.26 -5.33
N PHE A 74 18.84 -4.17 -4.79
CA PHE A 74 20.21 -3.78 -5.14
C PHE A 74 21.19 -4.74 -4.48
N THR A 75 21.84 -5.54 -5.31
CA THR A 75 22.61 -6.71 -4.90
C THR A 75 23.97 -6.33 -4.31
N HIS A 76 24.44 -7.12 -3.35
CA HIS A 76 25.83 -7.11 -2.91
C HIS A 76 26.53 -8.37 -3.43
N ASN A 77 27.87 -8.42 -3.37
CA ASN A 77 28.66 -9.54 -3.88
C ASN A 77 28.16 -10.93 -3.40
N LYS A 78 27.69 -11.03 -2.15
CA LYS A 78 27.12 -12.27 -1.56
C LYS A 78 25.84 -12.77 -2.24
N ASP A 79 25.14 -11.90 -2.96
CA ASP A 79 23.87 -12.19 -3.61
C ASP A 79 24.10 -12.65 -5.06
N ILE A 80 25.22 -12.25 -5.67
CA ILE A 80 25.56 -12.56 -7.08
C ILE A 80 25.71 -14.06 -7.30
N GLU A 81 26.33 -14.79 -6.38
CA GLU A 81 26.54 -16.24 -6.47
C GLU A 81 25.22 -17.03 -6.53
N LYS A 82 24.09 -16.42 -6.10
CA LYS A 82 22.77 -17.05 -6.07
C LYS A 82 21.98 -16.84 -7.36
N LEU A 83 22.40 -15.93 -8.23
CA LEU A 83 21.66 -15.58 -9.44
C LEU A 83 21.44 -16.76 -10.41
N PRO A 84 22.40 -17.69 -10.62
CA PRO A 84 22.14 -18.87 -11.46
C PRO A 84 21.01 -19.75 -10.91
N LEU A 85 21.02 -20.02 -9.60
CA LEU A 85 19.96 -20.81 -8.94
C LEU A 85 18.60 -20.08 -8.97
N PHE A 86 18.62 -18.75 -8.84
CA PHE A 86 17.43 -17.92 -9.01
C PHE A 86 16.81 -18.15 -10.40
N VAL A 87 17.62 -18.12 -11.47
CA VAL A 87 17.15 -18.32 -12.85
C VAL A 87 16.51 -19.71 -13.02
N GLU A 88 17.13 -20.75 -12.49
CA GLU A 88 16.56 -22.11 -12.50
C GLU A 88 15.20 -22.17 -11.79
N THR A 89 15.10 -21.51 -10.63
CA THR A 89 13.86 -21.44 -9.85
C THR A 89 12.77 -20.71 -10.61
N VAL A 90 13.07 -19.56 -11.23
CA VAL A 90 12.11 -18.80 -12.03
C VAL A 90 11.62 -19.61 -13.23
N ARG A 91 12.49 -20.34 -13.92
CA ARG A 91 12.10 -21.23 -15.03
C ARG A 91 11.17 -22.36 -14.59
N LYS A 92 11.31 -22.84 -13.36
CA LYS A 92 10.40 -23.83 -12.77
C LYS A 92 9.05 -23.21 -12.41
N VAL A 93 9.06 -22.01 -11.83
CA VAL A 93 7.85 -21.29 -11.40
C VAL A 93 7.05 -20.73 -12.58
N LYS A 94 7.74 -20.34 -13.67
CA LYS A 94 7.18 -19.78 -14.91
C LYS A 94 6.26 -18.56 -14.68
N PRO A 95 6.71 -17.49 -14.01
CA PRO A 95 5.95 -16.26 -13.95
C PRO A 95 5.90 -15.55 -15.33
N ASP A 96 4.98 -14.61 -15.48
CA ASP A 96 4.84 -13.80 -16.70
C ASP A 96 5.98 -12.77 -16.86
N GLY A 97 6.64 -12.39 -15.76
CA GLY A 97 7.80 -11.51 -15.81
C GLY A 97 8.45 -11.29 -14.45
N LEU A 98 9.56 -10.57 -14.47
CA LEU A 98 10.33 -10.19 -13.28
C LEU A 98 10.38 -8.67 -13.11
N ILE A 99 10.18 -8.20 -11.88
CA ILE A 99 10.33 -6.78 -11.50
C ILE A 99 11.69 -6.57 -10.84
N VAL A 100 12.60 -5.89 -11.53
CA VAL A 100 14.04 -5.81 -11.21
C VAL A 100 14.48 -4.36 -10.99
N SER A 101 15.35 -4.10 -10.01
CA SER A 101 15.88 -2.75 -9.73
C SER A 101 17.33 -2.55 -10.15
N ASP A 102 18.15 -3.58 -9.99
CA ASP A 102 19.60 -3.50 -10.13
C ASP A 102 20.02 -3.66 -11.62
N PRO A 103 20.71 -2.67 -12.23
CA PRO A 103 21.15 -2.76 -13.62
C PRO A 103 22.06 -3.95 -13.93
N GLY A 104 22.91 -4.37 -12.98
CA GLY A 104 23.79 -5.52 -13.16
C GLY A 104 23.01 -6.83 -13.19
N VAL A 105 22.03 -6.98 -12.28
CA VAL A 105 21.10 -8.11 -12.29
C VAL A 105 20.23 -8.10 -13.55
N PHE A 106 19.76 -6.92 -13.97
CA PHE A 106 18.96 -6.77 -15.18
C PHE A 106 19.74 -7.27 -16.41
N HIS A 107 20.98 -6.80 -16.57
CA HIS A 107 21.86 -7.25 -17.65
C HIS A 107 22.14 -8.75 -17.59
N PHE A 108 22.47 -9.28 -16.40
CA PHE A 108 22.66 -10.71 -16.18
C PHE A 108 21.45 -11.53 -16.63
N LEU A 109 20.22 -11.12 -16.28
CA LEU A 109 18.99 -11.79 -16.69
C LEU A 109 18.75 -11.71 -18.19
N LYS A 110 19.07 -10.58 -18.84
CA LYS A 110 18.98 -10.48 -20.31
C LYS A 110 19.91 -11.45 -21.02
N GLU A 111 21.07 -11.76 -20.46
CA GLU A 111 22.00 -12.73 -21.03
C GLU A 111 21.62 -14.19 -20.72
N HIS A 112 21.20 -14.48 -19.49
CA HIS A 112 21.04 -15.85 -18.99
C HIS A 112 19.59 -16.37 -19.04
N ALA A 113 18.62 -15.46 -19.11
CA ALA A 113 17.18 -15.76 -19.20
C ALA A 113 16.46 -14.76 -20.14
N PRO A 114 16.89 -14.62 -21.42
CA PRO A 114 16.34 -13.65 -22.37
C PRO A 114 14.85 -13.85 -22.67
N GLU A 115 14.30 -15.04 -22.37
CA GLU A 115 12.90 -15.38 -22.52
C GLU A 115 11.97 -14.68 -21.51
N LEU A 116 12.50 -14.16 -20.41
CA LEU A 116 11.70 -13.53 -19.36
C LEU A 116 11.40 -12.06 -19.70
N GLU A 117 10.13 -11.66 -19.52
CA GLU A 117 9.76 -10.24 -19.55
C GLU A 117 10.35 -9.53 -18.33
N LEU A 118 11.11 -8.45 -18.53
CA LEU A 118 11.75 -7.70 -17.46
C LEU A 118 11.09 -6.33 -17.30
N HIS A 119 10.61 -6.07 -16.11
CA HIS A 119 9.99 -4.83 -15.67
C HIS A 119 10.95 -4.09 -14.74
N VAL A 120 11.10 -2.79 -14.92
CA VAL A 120 11.96 -1.97 -14.06
C VAL A 120 11.18 -1.56 -12.81
N SER A 121 11.69 -1.94 -11.65
CA SER A 121 11.14 -1.58 -10.34
C SER A 121 11.21 -0.08 -10.07
N THR A 122 10.21 0.44 -9.35
CA THR A 122 10.18 1.84 -8.86
C THR A 122 11.42 2.23 -8.03
N GLN A 123 12.12 1.26 -7.44
CA GLN A 123 13.37 1.51 -6.72
C GLN A 123 14.55 1.92 -7.61
N ALA A 124 14.47 1.68 -8.92
CA ALA A 124 15.41 2.22 -9.89
C ALA A 124 15.22 3.74 -10.13
N ASN A 125 14.20 4.35 -9.51
CA ASN A 125 13.90 5.79 -9.56
C ASN A 125 13.78 6.32 -11.00
N ALA A 126 12.96 5.66 -11.82
CA ALA A 126 12.62 6.15 -13.16
C ALA A 126 11.70 7.38 -13.05
N CYS A 127 12.32 8.57 -13.04
CA CYS A 127 11.61 9.86 -12.91
C CYS A 127 11.59 10.73 -14.17
N SER A 128 12.31 10.34 -15.24
CA SER A 128 12.41 11.14 -16.46
C SER A 128 12.37 10.27 -17.71
N TRP A 129 12.00 10.87 -18.84
CA TRP A 129 11.94 10.16 -20.12
C TRP A 129 13.32 9.63 -20.54
N LEU A 130 14.41 10.33 -20.18
CA LEU A 130 15.77 9.90 -20.49
C LEU A 130 16.12 8.60 -19.75
N THR A 131 15.73 8.49 -18.48
CA THR A 131 15.90 7.26 -17.70
C THR A 131 15.06 6.12 -18.26
N VAL A 132 13.80 6.40 -18.62
CA VAL A 132 12.90 5.40 -19.22
C VAL A 132 13.45 4.89 -20.56
N GLN A 133 13.90 5.78 -21.46
CA GLN A 133 14.55 5.39 -22.72
C GLN A 133 15.82 4.58 -22.50
N SER A 134 16.62 4.91 -21.47
CA SER A 134 17.82 4.14 -21.13
C SER A 134 17.47 2.69 -20.78
N TRP A 135 16.45 2.48 -19.96
CA TRP A 135 15.96 1.14 -19.62
C TRP A 135 15.34 0.43 -20.83
N GLN A 136 14.60 1.14 -21.66
CA GLN A 136 14.06 0.60 -22.91
C GLN A 136 15.19 0.09 -23.82
N LYS A 137 16.27 0.85 -23.99
CA LYS A 137 17.45 0.44 -24.79
C LYS A 137 18.16 -0.79 -24.22
N GLN A 138 18.10 -0.99 -22.90
CA GLN A 138 18.61 -2.18 -22.23
C GLN A 138 17.68 -3.40 -22.38
N GLY A 139 16.48 -3.22 -22.96
CA GLY A 139 15.52 -4.28 -23.24
C GLY A 139 14.44 -4.45 -22.17
N ALA A 140 14.14 -3.41 -21.40
CA ALA A 140 12.98 -3.39 -20.50
C ALA A 140 11.66 -3.37 -21.28
N SER A 141 10.73 -4.21 -20.84
CA SER A 141 9.39 -4.29 -21.42
C SER A 141 8.41 -3.33 -20.77
N LEU A 142 8.67 -2.95 -19.51
CA LEU A 142 7.86 -2.04 -18.72
C LEU A 142 8.73 -1.26 -17.73
N CYS A 143 8.41 0.02 -17.52
CA CYS A 143 9.03 0.84 -16.49
C CYS A 143 8.00 1.26 -15.43
N VAL A 144 8.22 0.84 -14.18
CA VAL A 144 7.47 1.33 -13.03
C VAL A 144 8.05 2.68 -12.61
N LEU A 145 7.25 3.72 -12.77
CA LEU A 145 7.68 5.08 -12.46
C LEU A 145 7.78 5.30 -10.94
N ALA A 146 8.60 6.27 -10.56
CA ALA A 146 8.68 6.70 -9.17
C ALA A 146 7.37 7.40 -8.76
N ARG A 147 7.00 7.35 -7.48
CA ARG A 147 5.74 7.95 -6.98
C ARG A 147 5.78 9.47 -6.93
N GLU A 148 6.98 10.01 -7.04
CA GLU A 148 7.30 11.42 -7.05
C GLU A 148 7.14 12.04 -8.44
N VAL A 149 6.88 11.24 -9.48
CA VAL A 149 6.59 11.72 -10.86
C VAL A 149 5.19 12.31 -10.91
N SER A 150 5.10 13.58 -11.31
CA SER A 150 3.83 14.27 -11.50
C SER A 150 3.10 13.85 -12.77
N PHE A 151 1.80 14.17 -12.88
CA PHE A 151 1.04 13.83 -14.09
C PHE A 151 1.57 14.55 -15.34
N THR A 152 2.03 15.80 -15.18
CA THR A 152 2.69 16.55 -16.25
C THR A 152 3.97 15.87 -16.73
N GLU A 153 4.83 15.43 -15.81
CA GLU A 153 6.05 14.68 -16.15
C GLU A 153 5.72 13.32 -16.76
N LEU A 154 4.71 12.61 -16.25
CA LEU A 154 4.22 11.36 -16.80
C LEU A 154 3.75 11.52 -18.25
N THR A 155 3.05 12.63 -18.55
CA THR A 155 2.61 12.97 -19.90
C THR A 155 3.80 13.15 -20.84
N GLU A 156 4.81 13.92 -20.43
CA GLU A 156 6.04 14.08 -21.20
C GLU A 156 6.78 12.75 -21.40
N ILE A 157 6.85 11.91 -20.36
CA ILE A 157 7.44 10.57 -20.45
C ILE A 157 6.72 9.70 -21.47
N ARG A 158 5.37 9.68 -21.44
CA ARG A 158 4.55 8.92 -22.38
C ARG A 158 4.80 9.38 -23.82
N GLU A 159 4.82 10.68 -24.07
CA GLU A 159 5.07 11.28 -25.40
C GLU A 159 6.47 10.95 -25.93
N LYS A 160 7.50 11.02 -25.08
CA LYS A 160 8.90 10.78 -25.46
C LYS A 160 9.27 9.30 -25.51
N CYS A 161 8.50 8.43 -24.89
CA CYS A 161 8.77 6.99 -24.81
C CYS A 161 7.54 6.17 -25.23
N PRO A 162 6.95 6.35 -26.43
CA PRO A 162 5.63 5.79 -26.79
C PRO A 162 5.58 4.26 -26.93
N GLU A 163 6.72 3.59 -26.99
CA GLU A 163 6.82 2.15 -27.28
C GLU A 163 6.94 1.26 -26.03
N ILE A 164 7.50 1.79 -24.93
CA ILE A 164 7.66 1.04 -23.68
C ILE A 164 6.38 1.13 -22.83
N LYS A 165 6.02 0.05 -22.14
CA LYS A 165 4.90 0.07 -21.20
C LYS A 165 5.26 0.92 -19.97
N LEU A 166 4.32 1.73 -19.50
CA LEU A 166 4.47 2.53 -18.29
C LEU A 166 3.55 2.02 -17.19
N GLU A 167 4.07 1.93 -15.98
CA GLU A 167 3.30 1.60 -14.78
C GLU A 167 3.36 2.72 -13.75
N ALA A 168 2.20 3.11 -13.24
CA ALA A 168 2.07 4.14 -12.21
C ALA A 168 1.40 3.58 -10.96
N PHE A 169 1.86 4.00 -9.78
CA PHE A 169 1.13 3.71 -8.54
C PHE A 169 -0.13 4.56 -8.49
N VAL A 170 -1.29 3.94 -8.25
CA VAL A 170 -2.57 4.64 -8.07
C VAL A 170 -3.07 4.65 -6.63
N HIS A 171 -2.56 3.75 -5.79
CA HIS A 171 -3.05 3.62 -4.42
C HIS A 171 -1.99 3.03 -3.47
N GLY A 172 -2.04 3.44 -2.20
CA GLY A 172 -1.26 2.86 -1.11
C GLY A 172 -0.21 3.78 -0.50
N ALA A 173 0.60 3.24 0.43
CA ALA A 173 1.43 4.06 1.33
C ALA A 173 2.50 4.90 0.61
N MET A 174 2.53 6.21 0.84
CA MET A 174 3.59 7.11 0.33
C MET A 174 4.88 7.05 1.14
N CYS A 175 6.01 7.29 0.48
CA CYS A 175 7.34 7.34 1.10
C CYS A 175 7.69 8.79 1.50
N MET A 176 8.28 8.98 2.68
CA MET A 176 8.84 10.28 3.12
C MET A 176 10.19 10.62 2.47
N THR A 177 10.83 9.64 1.83
CA THR A 177 12.13 9.76 1.15
C THR A 177 11.98 9.21 -0.25
N TYR A 178 12.99 9.40 -1.12
CA TYR A 178 13.04 8.75 -2.43
C TYR A 178 12.71 7.26 -2.32
N SER A 179 11.74 6.83 -3.14
CA SER A 179 11.20 5.48 -3.17
C SER A 179 12.31 4.41 -3.13
N GLY A 180 12.32 3.60 -2.06
CA GLY A 180 13.28 2.51 -1.83
C GLY A 180 14.60 2.90 -1.12
N ARG A 181 14.86 4.20 -0.86
CA ARG A 181 16.15 4.71 -0.34
C ARG A 181 16.03 5.43 1.01
N CYS A 182 15.40 4.79 2.00
CA CYS A 182 15.18 5.38 3.31
C CYS A 182 16.23 4.97 4.35
N LEU A 183 17.06 5.91 4.80
CA LEU A 183 18.05 5.71 5.88
C LEU A 183 17.40 5.56 7.25
N LEU A 184 16.27 6.24 7.49
CA LEU A 184 15.57 6.25 8.77
C LEU A 184 15.16 4.86 9.24
N SER A 185 14.66 4.02 8.33
CA SER A 185 14.27 2.63 8.65
C SER A 185 15.47 1.76 9.02
N ASN A 186 16.60 1.96 8.34
CA ASN A 186 17.82 1.22 8.63
C ASN A 186 18.38 1.64 9.99
N PHE A 187 18.53 2.94 10.22
CA PHE A 187 19.10 3.46 11.46
C PHE A 187 18.24 3.12 12.69
N LEU A 188 16.92 3.28 12.62
CA LEU A 188 16.06 3.11 13.80
C LEU A 188 15.60 1.68 14.07
N ALA A 189 15.54 0.84 13.04
CA ALA A 189 14.95 -0.50 13.14
C ALA A 189 15.90 -1.61 12.71
N GLU A 190 17.09 -1.27 12.21
CA GLU A 190 18.00 -2.18 11.50
C GLU A 190 17.33 -2.89 10.30
N ARG A 191 16.27 -2.28 9.77
CA ARG A 191 15.51 -2.80 8.64
C ARG A 191 15.77 -1.96 7.39
N GLY A 192 16.50 -2.52 6.44
CA GLY A 192 16.85 -1.84 5.20
C GLY A 192 15.65 -1.59 4.29
N ALA A 193 15.40 -0.33 3.94
CA ALA A 193 14.41 0.02 2.91
C ALA A 193 14.80 -0.50 1.51
N ASN A 194 16.12 -0.58 1.23
CA ASN A 194 16.64 -1.24 0.04
C ASN A 194 16.15 -2.67 -0.02
N GLN A 195 16.28 -3.45 1.06
CA GLN A 195 15.79 -4.83 1.19
C GLN A 195 14.26 -4.94 1.33
N GLY A 196 13.51 -3.90 0.93
CA GLY A 196 12.06 -3.69 1.04
C GLY A 196 11.43 -4.01 2.41
N ASN A 197 12.27 -4.16 3.42
CA ASN A 197 11.89 -4.43 4.80
C ASN A 197 11.58 -3.12 5.55
N CYS A 198 11.23 -2.03 4.84
CA CYS A 198 10.96 -0.74 5.44
C CYS A 198 10.05 -0.90 6.66
N ALA A 199 10.54 -0.50 7.83
CA ALA A 199 9.81 -0.58 9.08
C ALA A 199 8.70 0.47 9.18
N GLN A 200 8.61 1.35 8.18
CA GLN A 200 7.78 2.54 8.18
C GLN A 200 8.07 3.38 9.42
N SER A 201 9.36 3.61 9.74
CA SER A 201 9.74 4.36 10.94
C SER A 201 9.23 5.80 10.92
N CYS A 202 9.13 6.43 9.75
CA CYS A 202 8.42 7.70 9.60
C CYS A 202 6.96 7.67 10.12
N ARG A 203 6.36 6.48 10.21
CA ARG A 203 4.97 6.23 10.66
C ARG A 203 4.89 5.69 12.09
N TRP A 204 6.02 5.56 12.80
CA TRP A 204 6.07 5.12 14.21
C TRP A 204 5.61 6.22 15.16
N ASN A 205 5.47 5.82 16.42
CA ASN A 205 5.16 6.71 17.52
C ASN A 205 6.47 7.08 18.24
N TYR A 206 6.71 8.37 18.48
CA TYR A 206 7.95 8.93 19.01
C TYR A 206 7.67 9.87 20.18
N LYS A 207 8.10 9.57 21.41
CA LYS A 207 7.82 10.46 22.57
C LYS A 207 8.52 11.83 22.46
N VAL A 208 7.83 12.91 22.80
CA VAL A 208 8.40 14.26 22.98
C VAL A 208 8.81 14.43 24.44
N LEU A 209 10.03 14.91 24.66
CA LEU A 209 10.54 15.22 25.98
C LEU A 209 10.71 16.73 26.10
N ALA A 210 10.05 17.32 27.09
CA ALA A 210 10.23 18.73 27.45
C ALA A 210 11.25 18.83 28.59
N ARG A 211 12.16 19.81 28.51
CA ARG A 211 13.10 20.13 29.59
C ARG A 211 13.01 21.61 29.94
N THR A 212 13.05 21.95 31.23
CA THR A 212 13.27 23.33 31.65
C THR A 212 14.67 23.80 31.19
N LYS A 213 14.90 25.12 31.16
CA LYS A 213 16.22 25.68 30.84
C LYS A 213 17.33 25.17 31.78
N ASP A 214 16.95 24.76 32.99
CA ASP A 214 17.86 24.21 34.00
C ASP A 214 18.07 22.68 33.85
N GLY A 215 17.53 22.08 32.78
CA GLY A 215 17.74 20.68 32.41
C GLY A 215 16.82 19.67 33.10
N GLN A 216 15.84 20.13 33.89
CA GLN A 216 14.87 19.24 34.52
C GLN A 216 13.89 18.72 33.46
N GLU A 217 13.80 17.40 33.32
CA GLU A 217 12.79 16.78 32.48
C GLU A 217 11.40 17.04 33.06
N ILE A 218 10.54 17.62 32.23
CA ILE A 218 9.11 17.74 32.49
C ILE A 218 8.47 16.52 31.84
N GLU A 219 8.00 15.60 32.66
CA GLU A 219 7.16 14.51 32.17
C GLU A 219 5.80 15.08 31.77
N ILE A 220 5.43 14.90 30.50
CA ILE A 220 4.11 15.25 30.00
C ILE A 220 3.14 14.15 30.43
N THR A 221 2.16 14.51 31.24
CA THR A 221 1.12 13.64 31.79
C THR A 221 -0.25 14.09 31.28
N PRO A 222 -1.30 13.25 31.36
CA PRO A 222 -2.66 13.65 31.02
C PRO A 222 -3.15 14.91 31.75
N ASP A 223 -2.62 15.17 32.96
CA ASP A 223 -3.00 16.31 33.79
C ASP A 223 -2.30 17.62 33.40
N ASN A 224 -1.15 17.54 32.70
CA ASN A 224 -0.36 18.73 32.35
C ASN A 224 -0.19 18.94 30.84
N LYS A 225 -0.57 17.98 30.00
CA LYS A 225 -0.42 18.05 28.54
C LYS A 225 -1.08 19.29 27.94
N ASP A 226 -2.21 19.72 28.49
CA ASP A 226 -2.98 20.88 27.98
C ASP A 226 -2.32 22.22 28.37
N ASN A 227 -1.25 22.20 29.18
CA ASN A 227 -0.47 23.39 29.53
C ASN A 227 0.65 23.68 28.52
N PHE A 228 0.91 22.78 27.57
CA PHE A 228 2.00 22.90 26.61
C PHE A 228 1.51 22.58 25.20
N ASP A 229 1.72 23.52 24.27
CA ASP A 229 1.68 23.20 22.86
C ASP A 229 3.11 23.06 22.33
N PHE A 230 3.45 21.90 21.77
CA PHE A 230 4.73 21.67 21.12
C PHE A 230 4.58 21.86 19.61
N TYR A 231 5.45 22.68 19.02
CA TYR A 231 5.49 22.90 17.59
C TYR A 231 6.92 22.74 17.08
N LEU A 232 7.08 22.09 15.94
CA LEU A 232 8.27 22.21 15.11
C LEU A 232 8.08 23.40 14.19
N GLU A 233 8.99 24.35 14.29
CA GLU A 233 9.14 25.41 13.31
C GLU A 233 10.41 25.10 12.52
N GLU A 234 10.27 25.02 11.21
CA GLU A 234 11.42 24.86 10.31
C GLU A 234 12.00 26.24 10.02
N GLU A 235 13.32 26.38 10.07
CA GLU A 235 14.01 27.68 9.97
C GLU A 235 13.64 28.46 8.70
N TYR A 236 13.41 27.76 7.58
CA TYR A 236 13.03 28.36 6.31
C TYR A 236 11.51 28.46 6.08
N ARG A 237 10.69 28.07 7.07
CA ARG A 237 9.22 28.28 7.07
C ARG A 237 8.74 28.91 8.38
N PRO A 238 9.21 30.14 8.69
CA PRO A 238 8.80 30.83 9.90
C PRO A 238 7.29 31.07 9.91
N GLY A 239 6.64 30.69 11.00
CA GLY A 239 5.18 30.74 11.17
C GLY A 239 4.41 29.53 10.65
N GLU A 240 5.04 28.57 9.96
CA GLU A 240 4.46 27.26 9.67
C GLU A 240 4.75 26.29 10.82
N LEU A 241 4.01 26.49 11.91
CA LEU A 241 4.14 25.68 13.11
C LEU A 241 3.54 24.29 12.86
N MET A 242 4.40 23.27 12.77
CA MET A 242 3.99 21.87 12.71
C MET A 242 3.78 21.38 14.12
N LYS A 243 2.52 21.32 14.56
CA LYS A 243 2.19 20.84 15.91
C LYS A 243 2.70 19.41 16.09
N ILE A 244 3.36 19.16 17.22
CA ILE A 244 3.69 17.82 17.66
C ILE A 244 2.60 17.39 18.64
N GLU A 245 1.69 16.53 18.21
CA GLU A 245 0.71 15.92 19.11
C GLU A 245 1.27 14.64 19.73
N GLU A 246 1.01 14.43 21.02
CA GLU A 246 1.34 13.22 21.77
C GLU A 246 0.05 12.57 22.27
N ASP A 247 -0.10 11.27 22.00
CA ASP A 247 -1.12 10.42 22.61
C ASP A 247 -0.48 9.37 23.52
N GLU A 248 -1.28 8.51 24.16
CA GLU A 248 -0.78 7.41 25.02
C GLU A 248 0.21 6.47 24.31
N ARG A 249 0.31 6.55 22.98
CA ARG A 249 1.12 5.67 22.16
C ARG A 249 2.39 6.36 21.67
N GLY A 250 2.55 7.69 21.79
CA GLY A 250 3.75 8.48 21.48
C GLY A 250 3.41 9.77 20.70
N SER A 251 4.44 10.46 20.21
CA SER A 251 4.31 11.72 19.45
C SER A 251 4.74 11.57 17.98
N TYR A 252 4.33 12.50 17.12
CA TYR A 252 4.29 12.23 15.68
C TYR A 252 4.77 13.40 14.84
N ILE A 253 5.77 13.15 13.98
CA ILE A 253 6.53 14.21 13.30
C ILE A 253 6.58 14.05 11.75
N MET A 254 6.42 12.84 11.19
CA MET A 254 6.65 12.56 9.75
C MET A 254 5.56 11.66 9.11
N ASN A 255 4.29 12.01 9.22
CA ASN A 255 3.18 11.13 8.84
C ASN A 255 2.53 11.46 7.48
N ALA A 256 3.08 10.94 6.38
CA ALA A 256 2.45 11.03 5.07
C ALA A 256 1.14 10.21 4.97
N LYS A 257 0.14 10.79 4.31
CA LYS A 257 -1.12 10.12 3.93
C LYS A 257 -0.88 9.00 2.92
N ASP A 258 -1.88 8.15 2.72
CA ASP A 258 -1.83 7.13 1.68
C ASP A 258 -2.23 7.75 0.32
N LEU A 259 -1.57 7.32 -0.76
CA LEU A 259 -1.93 7.71 -2.12
C LEU A 259 -3.32 7.18 -2.48
N CYS A 260 -4.15 7.99 -3.10
CA CYS A 260 -5.39 7.57 -3.73
C CYS A 260 -5.69 8.43 -4.95
N LEU A 261 -5.51 7.86 -6.14
CA LEU A 261 -5.75 8.52 -7.42
C LEU A 261 -7.12 8.16 -8.01
N MET A 262 -8.02 7.52 -7.26
CA MET A 262 -9.40 7.29 -7.70
C MET A 262 -10.10 8.55 -8.22
N PRO A 263 -9.97 9.74 -7.59
CA PRO A 263 -10.58 10.97 -8.11
C PRO A 263 -9.95 11.51 -9.40
N LYS A 264 -8.82 10.96 -9.85
CA LYS A 264 -8.06 11.36 -11.04
C LYS A 264 -7.73 10.15 -11.92
N LEU A 265 -8.49 9.07 -11.78
CA LEU A 265 -8.19 7.80 -12.45
C LEU A 265 -8.33 7.94 -13.97
N ASP A 266 -9.30 8.74 -14.40
CA ASP A 266 -9.56 9.10 -15.79
C ASP A 266 -8.33 9.72 -16.48
N ASP A 267 -7.57 10.58 -15.80
CA ASP A 267 -6.35 11.18 -16.34
C ASP A 267 -5.32 10.10 -16.78
N TYR A 268 -5.11 9.09 -15.92
CA TYR A 268 -4.15 8.00 -16.18
C TYR A 268 -4.65 7.05 -17.27
N LEU A 269 -5.95 6.75 -17.28
CA LEU A 269 -6.58 5.90 -18.29
C LEU A 269 -6.61 6.59 -19.67
N ALA A 270 -6.92 7.89 -19.71
CA ALA A 270 -6.94 8.70 -20.93
C ALA A 270 -5.55 8.85 -21.53
N LEU A 271 -4.51 8.99 -20.69
CA LEU A 271 -3.12 9.06 -21.13
C LEU A 271 -2.60 7.73 -21.70
N GLY A 272 -3.29 6.61 -21.43
CA GLY A 272 -2.90 5.28 -21.89
C GLY A 272 -1.77 4.67 -21.05
N VAL A 273 -1.81 4.87 -19.73
CA VAL A 273 -0.92 4.15 -18.80
C VAL A 273 -1.23 2.65 -18.88
N ASP A 274 -0.19 1.84 -19.06
CA ASP A 274 -0.33 0.41 -19.37
C ASP A 274 -0.69 -0.44 -18.14
N SER A 275 -0.19 -0.07 -16.96
CA SER A 275 -0.45 -0.78 -15.70
C SER A 275 -0.68 0.20 -14.54
N LEU A 276 -1.72 -0.05 -13.76
CA LEU A 276 -2.08 0.67 -12.56
C LEU A 276 -1.73 -0.18 -11.34
N LYS A 277 -0.71 0.25 -10.60
CA LYS A 277 -0.15 -0.52 -9.49
C LYS A 277 -0.72 -0.08 -8.15
N VAL A 278 -1.12 -1.03 -7.32
CA VAL A 278 -1.49 -0.79 -5.92
C VAL A 278 -0.36 -1.24 -4.99
N GLU A 279 0.00 -0.42 -3.99
CA GLU A 279 0.88 -0.85 -2.90
C GLU A 279 0.09 -1.32 -1.69
N GLY A 280 0.49 -2.45 -1.12
CA GLY A 280 -0.20 -2.99 0.05
C GLY A 280 0.15 -4.42 0.42
N ARG A 281 1.37 -4.91 0.09
CA ARG A 281 1.73 -6.32 0.31
C ARG A 281 1.54 -6.81 1.75
N ASN A 282 1.71 -5.91 2.72
CA ASN A 282 1.55 -6.19 4.16
C ASN A 282 0.12 -5.94 4.68
N LYS A 283 -0.79 -5.44 3.85
CA LYS A 283 -2.19 -5.18 4.24
C LYS A 283 -2.98 -6.49 4.30
N SER A 284 -4.20 -6.42 4.83
CA SER A 284 -5.11 -7.57 5.02
C SER A 284 -5.71 -8.08 3.69
N GLU A 285 -6.33 -9.26 3.70
CA GLU A 285 -7.15 -9.72 2.58
C GLU A 285 -8.31 -8.76 2.29
N TYR A 286 -8.88 -8.14 3.33
CA TYR A 286 -9.91 -7.10 3.18
C TYR A 286 -9.42 -5.91 2.37
N TYR A 287 -8.20 -5.44 2.63
CA TYR A 287 -7.59 -4.37 1.82
C TYR A 287 -7.45 -4.80 0.35
N ALA A 288 -6.92 -6.00 0.11
CA ALA A 288 -6.75 -6.52 -1.25
C ALA A 288 -8.09 -6.66 -2.00
N ALA A 289 -9.13 -7.16 -1.33
CA ALA A 289 -10.47 -7.31 -1.90
C ALA A 289 -11.09 -5.95 -2.27
N ILE A 290 -11.18 -5.03 -1.32
CA ILE A 290 -11.80 -3.71 -1.52
C ILE A 290 -11.08 -2.90 -2.58
N THR A 291 -9.75 -2.83 -2.52
CA THR A 291 -8.96 -2.05 -3.49
C THR A 291 -9.06 -2.65 -4.89
N ALA A 292 -8.92 -3.98 -5.04
CA ALA A 292 -9.07 -4.63 -6.34
C ALA A 292 -10.47 -4.39 -6.93
N ARG A 293 -11.51 -4.61 -6.13
CA ARG A 293 -12.91 -4.42 -6.51
C ARG A 293 -13.20 -2.99 -6.95
N ALA A 294 -12.86 -2.01 -6.10
CA ALA A 294 -13.14 -0.60 -6.38
C ALA A 294 -12.46 -0.14 -7.67
N TYR A 295 -11.16 -0.43 -7.84
CA TYR A 295 -10.45 -0.05 -9.06
C TYR A 295 -10.91 -0.84 -10.29
N ARG A 296 -11.20 -2.15 -10.17
CA ARG A 296 -11.68 -2.93 -11.31
C ARG A 296 -12.98 -2.36 -11.86
N HIS A 297 -13.96 -2.12 -10.98
CA HIS A 297 -15.23 -1.55 -11.38
C HIS A 297 -15.08 -0.12 -11.92
N ALA A 298 -14.22 0.71 -11.31
CA ALA A 298 -13.94 2.06 -11.81
C ALA A 298 -13.32 2.07 -13.21
N ILE A 299 -12.32 1.20 -13.44
CA ILE A 299 -11.67 1.05 -14.76
C ILE A 299 -12.69 0.56 -15.79
N ASP A 300 -13.50 -0.45 -15.43
CA ASP A 300 -14.51 -0.99 -16.35
C ASP A 300 -15.58 0.04 -16.71
N ALA A 301 -16.05 0.81 -15.73
CA ALA A 301 -17.01 1.89 -15.93
C ALA A 301 -16.45 3.00 -16.83
N TRP A 302 -15.20 3.43 -16.58
CA TRP A 302 -14.55 4.45 -17.41
C TRP A 302 -14.43 3.99 -18.87
N TYR A 303 -13.94 2.78 -19.12
CA TYR A 303 -13.84 2.27 -20.50
C TYR A 303 -15.20 2.00 -21.17
N ALA A 304 -16.27 1.83 -20.39
CA ALA A 304 -17.62 1.66 -20.92
C ALA A 304 -18.24 3.01 -21.34
N SER A 305 -18.05 4.07 -20.55
CA SER A 305 -18.48 5.43 -20.90
C SER A 305 -17.54 6.49 -20.30
N PRO A 306 -16.45 6.87 -21.01
CA PRO A 306 -15.50 7.86 -20.50
C PRO A 306 -16.13 9.24 -20.24
N SER A 307 -17.15 9.61 -21.01
CA SER A 307 -17.84 10.90 -20.88
C SER A 307 -18.73 11.00 -19.64
N ASP A 308 -19.16 9.87 -19.07
CA ASP A 308 -20.05 9.81 -17.90
C ASP A 308 -19.30 9.40 -16.63
N TRP A 309 -17.97 9.37 -16.67
CA TRP A 309 -17.15 8.87 -15.57
C TRP A 309 -17.37 9.68 -14.29
N LYS A 310 -17.53 8.96 -13.18
CA LYS A 310 -17.65 9.51 -11.82
C LYS A 310 -16.90 8.63 -10.83
N PRO A 311 -16.01 9.19 -9.99
CA PRO A 311 -15.25 8.41 -9.03
C PRO A 311 -16.01 8.09 -7.75
N ASP A 312 -17.11 8.80 -7.45
CA ASP A 312 -17.73 8.89 -6.11
C ASP A 312 -18.12 7.52 -5.50
N GLU A 313 -18.71 6.63 -6.29
CA GLU A 313 -19.12 5.31 -5.80
C GLU A 313 -17.93 4.42 -5.44
N TYR A 314 -16.88 4.44 -6.26
CA TYR A 314 -15.66 3.66 -6.06
C TYR A 314 -14.81 4.24 -4.93
N LEU A 315 -14.79 5.57 -4.81
CA LEU A 315 -14.09 6.26 -3.73
C LEU A 315 -14.73 5.99 -2.37
N ARG A 316 -16.08 5.97 -2.29
CA ARG A 316 -16.81 5.57 -1.07
C ARG A 316 -16.44 4.17 -0.61
N GLU A 317 -16.24 3.26 -1.55
CA GLU A 317 -15.79 1.90 -1.23
C GLU A 317 -14.36 1.89 -0.65
N LEU A 318 -13.43 2.70 -1.20
CA LEU A 318 -12.08 2.87 -0.65
C LEU A 318 -12.07 3.55 0.73
N TYR A 319 -13.03 4.40 1.04
CA TYR A 319 -13.18 5.03 2.37
C TYR A 319 -13.59 4.02 3.46
N THR A 320 -14.00 2.81 3.10
CA THR A 320 -14.25 1.72 4.06
C THR A 320 -12.98 1.02 4.53
N LEU A 321 -11.82 1.40 4.00
CA LEU A 321 -10.52 0.92 4.45
C LEU A 321 -10.02 1.74 5.63
N GLN A 322 -9.34 1.07 6.56
CA GLN A 322 -8.56 1.76 7.58
C GLN A 322 -7.35 2.42 6.92
N SER A 323 -7.33 3.74 6.91
CA SER A 323 -6.26 4.55 6.34
C SER A 323 -5.93 5.71 7.29
N ARG A 324 -4.85 6.42 6.97
CA ARG A 324 -4.49 7.69 7.65
C ARG A 324 -5.01 8.86 6.83
N GLY A 325 -6.13 8.71 6.15
CA GLY A 325 -6.56 9.63 5.11
C GLY A 325 -5.77 9.45 3.81
N TYR A 326 -6.32 10.07 2.76
CA TYR A 326 -5.80 9.95 1.40
C TYR A 326 -5.30 11.29 0.87
N SER A 327 -4.40 11.20 -0.11
CA SER A 327 -3.87 12.33 -0.88
C SER A 327 -3.68 11.92 -2.34
N LEU A 328 -3.75 12.88 -3.25
CA LEU A 328 -3.36 12.75 -4.66
C LEU A 328 -1.85 12.61 -4.83
N GLY A 329 -1.06 12.79 -3.76
CA GLY A 329 0.39 12.73 -3.83
C GLY A 329 0.93 13.76 -4.82
N PHE A 330 1.85 13.33 -5.69
CA PHE A 330 2.53 14.22 -6.63
C PHE A 330 1.75 14.48 -7.93
N HIS A 331 0.49 14.05 -8.06
CA HIS A 331 -0.28 14.22 -9.29
C HIS A 331 -0.24 15.67 -9.82
N GLU A 332 -0.51 16.65 -8.96
CA GLU A 332 -0.45 18.10 -9.25
C GLU A 332 0.97 18.69 -9.07
N GLY A 333 2.00 17.86 -8.96
CA GLY A 333 3.38 18.25 -8.71
C GLY A 333 3.71 18.35 -7.22
N ARG A 334 4.01 19.56 -6.75
CA ARG A 334 4.54 19.77 -5.39
C ARG A 334 3.49 19.43 -4.33
N LEU A 335 3.85 18.56 -3.38
CA LEU A 335 3.02 18.25 -2.22
C LEU A 335 2.73 19.51 -1.39
N THR A 336 1.51 19.58 -0.87
CA THR A 336 1.09 20.59 0.12
C THR A 336 1.07 19.99 1.52
N ASN A 337 0.73 20.80 2.52
CA ASN A 337 0.47 20.35 3.87
C ASN A 337 -0.72 19.36 3.96
N LEU A 338 -1.60 19.30 2.96
CA LEU A 338 -2.71 18.35 2.93
C LEU A 338 -2.27 16.89 2.73
N ALA A 339 -1.10 16.66 2.11
CA ALA A 339 -0.54 15.33 1.88
C ALA A 339 0.04 14.67 3.14
N HIS A 340 0.08 15.41 4.25
CA HIS A 340 0.60 14.96 5.53
C HIS A 340 -0.48 15.11 6.61
N ASN A 341 -0.43 14.22 7.60
CA ASN A 341 -1.15 14.41 8.85
C ASN A 341 -0.17 14.95 9.88
N TYR A 342 -0.32 16.24 10.20
CA TYR A 342 0.39 16.85 11.32
C TYR A 342 -0.35 16.65 12.63
N ASP A 343 -1.67 16.41 12.56
CA ASP A 343 -2.49 16.28 13.75
C ASP A 343 -2.34 14.88 14.38
N ARG A 344 -2.51 13.77 13.64
CA ARG A 344 -2.47 12.39 14.23
C ARG A 344 -1.97 11.27 13.31
N THR A 345 -1.70 10.07 13.84
CA THR A 345 -1.17 8.89 13.10
C THR A 345 -2.01 7.63 13.17
N ASP A 346 -3.14 7.66 13.83
CA ASP A 346 -4.04 6.54 13.87
C ASP A 346 -4.66 6.26 12.50
N THR A 347 -4.74 4.97 12.17
CA THR A 347 -5.57 4.52 11.07
C THR A 347 -6.99 4.42 11.58
N VAL A 348 -7.88 5.24 11.02
CA VAL A 348 -9.31 5.20 11.34
C VAL A 348 -10.07 4.72 10.11
N GLY A 349 -11.10 3.93 10.35
CA GLY A 349 -12.05 3.52 9.33
C GLY A 349 -13.40 3.29 10.00
N GLY A 350 -14.48 3.68 9.33
CA GLY A 350 -15.85 3.40 9.78
C GLY A 350 -16.23 1.92 9.70
N TRP A 351 -15.33 1.08 9.18
CA TRP A 351 -15.58 -0.32 8.90
C TRP A 351 -14.40 -1.18 9.35
N LEU A 352 -14.71 -2.40 9.78
CA LEU A 352 -13.77 -3.40 10.26
C LEU A 352 -13.88 -4.67 9.43
N TYR A 353 -12.75 -5.34 9.22
CA TYR A 353 -12.71 -6.65 8.55
C TYR A 353 -13.33 -7.72 9.45
N ALA A 354 -14.61 -8.02 9.24
CA ALA A 354 -15.35 -8.97 10.07
C ALA A 354 -14.80 -10.39 9.91
N GLY A 355 -14.52 -10.80 8.68
CA GLY A 355 -14.07 -12.15 8.39
C GLY A 355 -14.09 -12.52 6.92
N VAL A 356 -13.80 -13.79 6.65
CA VAL A 356 -13.71 -14.35 5.30
C VAL A 356 -14.35 -15.72 5.24
N ILE A 357 -15.04 -16.01 4.14
CA ILE A 357 -15.61 -17.33 3.87
C ILE A 357 -14.47 -18.31 3.61
N SER A 358 -14.34 -19.35 4.45
CA SER A 358 -13.33 -20.39 4.23
C SER A 358 -13.79 -21.43 3.23
N LYS A 359 -15.04 -21.87 3.36
CA LYS A 359 -15.69 -22.86 2.48
C LYS A 359 -17.22 -22.82 2.65
N TRP A 360 -17.89 -23.56 1.79
CA TRP A 360 -19.28 -23.97 1.96
C TRP A 360 -19.32 -25.46 2.33
N ASP A 361 -20.14 -25.81 3.31
CA ASP A 361 -20.40 -27.17 3.79
C ASP A 361 -21.89 -27.47 3.60
N GLY A 362 -22.24 -28.12 2.49
CA GLY A 362 -23.65 -28.18 2.07
C GLY A 362 -24.19 -26.77 1.79
N ASP A 363 -25.29 -26.40 2.43
CA ASP A 363 -25.91 -25.06 2.37
C ASP A 363 -25.41 -24.09 3.44
N ASP A 364 -24.44 -24.52 4.26
CA ASP A 364 -23.89 -23.70 5.32
C ASP A 364 -22.58 -23.06 4.89
N MET A 365 -22.48 -21.76 5.13
CA MET A 365 -21.26 -20.99 4.98
C MET A 365 -20.40 -21.15 6.24
N ILE A 366 -19.12 -21.51 6.06
CA ILE A 366 -18.14 -21.49 7.14
C ILE A 366 -17.36 -20.17 7.07
N PHE A 367 -17.56 -19.32 8.06
CA PHE A 367 -17.06 -17.95 8.08
C PHE A 367 -15.98 -17.77 9.16
N LEU A 368 -14.74 -17.51 8.75
CA LEU A 368 -13.61 -17.28 9.66
C LEU A 368 -13.64 -15.86 10.22
N ILE A 369 -13.62 -15.76 11.55
CA ILE A 369 -13.72 -14.49 12.26
C ILE A 369 -12.36 -13.79 12.31
N ARG A 370 -12.33 -12.52 11.88
CA ARG A 370 -11.14 -11.66 11.88
C ARG A 370 -11.25 -10.48 12.84
N ASN A 371 -12.46 -10.16 13.27
CA ASN A 371 -12.71 -9.11 14.24
C ASN A 371 -13.90 -9.50 15.15
N PRO A 372 -13.97 -9.05 16.41
CA PRO A 372 -15.04 -9.46 17.31
C PRO A 372 -16.42 -9.09 16.77
N LEU A 373 -17.38 -9.99 16.94
CA LEU A 373 -18.80 -9.79 16.63
C LEU A 373 -19.64 -10.01 17.89
N ARG A 374 -20.78 -9.33 17.95
CA ARG A 374 -21.76 -9.41 19.05
C ARG A 374 -23.17 -9.49 18.47
N THR A 375 -24.11 -10.00 19.26
CA THR A 375 -25.52 -10.07 18.90
C THR A 375 -26.02 -8.75 18.31
N GLY A 376 -26.71 -8.84 17.17
CA GLY A 376 -27.21 -7.70 16.42
C GLY A 376 -26.23 -7.13 15.39
N ALA A 377 -25.01 -7.66 15.28
CA ALA A 377 -24.02 -7.24 14.28
C ALA A 377 -24.58 -7.36 12.85
N ILE A 378 -24.29 -6.35 12.04
CA ILE A 378 -24.63 -6.31 10.61
C ILE A 378 -23.34 -6.58 9.84
N LEU A 379 -23.33 -7.67 9.08
CA LEU A 379 -22.26 -8.02 8.17
C LEU A 379 -22.63 -7.56 6.75
N GLU A 380 -21.72 -6.88 6.10
CA GLU A 380 -21.75 -6.65 4.66
C GLU A 380 -20.77 -7.62 3.99
N PHE A 381 -21.31 -8.67 3.37
CA PHE A 381 -20.55 -9.57 2.51
C PHE A 381 -20.31 -8.89 1.16
N LEU A 382 -19.10 -9.01 0.65
CA LEU A 382 -18.66 -8.31 -0.55
C LEU A 382 -18.53 -9.31 -1.69
N PRO A 383 -19.50 -9.38 -2.62
CA PRO A 383 -19.36 -10.23 -3.80
C PRO A 383 -18.15 -9.80 -4.63
N PRO A 384 -17.32 -10.74 -5.13
CA PRO A 384 -16.16 -10.38 -5.93
C PRO A 384 -16.47 -9.75 -7.29
N LEU A 385 -17.62 -10.12 -7.89
CA LEU A 385 -18.01 -9.69 -9.24
C LEU A 385 -19.12 -8.64 -9.28
N ALA A 386 -19.86 -8.47 -8.18
CA ALA A 386 -20.94 -7.50 -8.08
C ALA A 386 -20.52 -6.36 -7.14
N PHE A 387 -20.91 -5.13 -7.48
CA PHE A 387 -20.53 -3.93 -6.72
C PHE A 387 -21.43 -3.66 -5.50
N GLU A 388 -22.62 -4.23 -5.46
CA GLU A 388 -23.50 -4.12 -4.28
C GLU A 388 -23.17 -5.17 -3.21
N PRO A 389 -23.03 -4.78 -1.93
CA PRO A 389 -22.82 -5.72 -0.83
C PRO A 389 -24.11 -6.47 -0.47
N ILE A 390 -23.96 -7.70 0.02
CA ILE A 390 -25.06 -8.50 0.58
C ILE A 390 -25.05 -8.34 2.09
N ARG A 391 -26.15 -7.85 2.66
CA ARG A 391 -26.25 -7.56 4.10
C ARG A 391 -26.92 -8.68 4.87
N LEU A 392 -26.35 -9.04 6.00
CA LEU A 392 -26.93 -10.01 6.94
C LEU A 392 -26.78 -9.51 8.37
N ARG A 393 -27.87 -9.56 9.15
CA ARG A 393 -27.83 -9.31 10.59
C ARG A 393 -27.81 -10.64 11.33
N LEU A 394 -26.85 -10.80 12.24
CA LEU A 394 -26.69 -12.00 13.06
C LEU A 394 -27.03 -11.71 14.52
N TYR A 395 -27.82 -12.59 15.14
CA TYR A 395 -28.19 -12.50 16.55
C TYR A 395 -27.49 -13.54 17.41
N GLU A 396 -27.13 -14.68 16.83
CA GLU A 396 -26.38 -15.75 17.47
C GLU A 396 -25.23 -16.18 16.55
N PHE A 397 -24.20 -16.75 17.16
CA PHE A 397 -23.01 -17.24 16.45
C PHE A 397 -22.80 -18.71 16.78
N GLU A 398 -23.19 -19.60 15.86
CA GLU A 398 -22.92 -21.02 15.98
C GLU A 398 -21.44 -21.29 15.66
N ASN A 399 -20.69 -21.88 16.60
CA ASN A 399 -19.32 -22.29 16.31
C ASN A 399 -19.30 -23.45 15.32
N ALA A 400 -18.53 -23.30 14.24
CA ALA A 400 -18.53 -24.29 13.15
C ALA A 400 -17.99 -25.68 13.53
N ASP A 401 -17.16 -25.78 14.58
CA ASP A 401 -16.54 -27.03 15.01
C ASP A 401 -17.35 -27.71 16.13
N THR A 402 -17.89 -26.95 17.08
CA THR A 402 -18.59 -27.48 18.26
C THR A 402 -20.12 -27.46 18.15
N GLY A 403 -20.68 -26.66 17.25
CA GLY A 403 -22.13 -26.42 17.15
C GLY A 403 -22.71 -25.58 18.30
N GLU A 404 -21.87 -25.02 19.17
CA GLU A 404 -22.31 -24.21 20.31
C GLU A 404 -22.65 -22.78 19.87
N ASN A 405 -23.83 -22.29 20.27
CA ASN A 405 -24.25 -20.91 20.02
C ASN A 405 -23.75 -19.96 21.11
N THR A 406 -23.20 -18.82 20.69
CA THR A 406 -22.81 -17.74 21.59
C THR A 406 -23.37 -16.38 21.14
N GLU A 407 -23.52 -15.45 22.08
CA GLU A 407 -23.93 -14.05 21.81
C GLU A 407 -22.76 -13.16 21.35
N LYS A 408 -21.53 -13.64 21.51
CA LYS A 408 -20.32 -12.94 21.10
C LYS A 408 -19.27 -13.94 20.61
N VAL A 409 -18.50 -13.52 19.62
CA VAL A 409 -17.36 -14.27 19.10
C VAL A 409 -16.16 -13.35 18.91
N ALA A 410 -14.99 -13.79 19.33
CA ALA A 410 -13.72 -13.07 19.17
C ALA A 410 -12.85 -13.78 18.12
N PRO A 411 -11.94 -13.07 17.43
CA PRO A 411 -11.03 -13.70 16.49
C PRO A 411 -10.04 -14.61 17.24
N GLY A 412 -9.60 -15.67 16.56
CA GLY A 412 -8.66 -16.65 17.09
C GLY A 412 -8.25 -17.64 16.01
N GLN A 413 -7.19 -18.40 16.25
CA GLN A 413 -6.70 -19.37 15.27
C GLN A 413 -7.80 -20.41 14.99
N GLY A 414 -8.25 -20.48 13.73
CA GLY A 414 -9.31 -21.40 13.30
C GLY A 414 -10.74 -21.02 13.74
N ARG A 415 -10.94 -19.92 14.48
CA ARG A 415 -12.27 -19.57 14.99
C ARG A 415 -13.19 -19.20 13.83
N SER A 416 -14.18 -20.07 13.58
CA SER A 416 -15.19 -19.89 12.54
C SER A 416 -16.59 -20.07 13.11
N ILE A 417 -17.54 -19.46 12.41
CA ILE A 417 -18.96 -19.61 12.66
C ILE A 417 -19.65 -20.25 11.46
N ARG A 418 -20.73 -20.97 11.71
CA ARG A 418 -21.63 -21.52 10.69
C ARG A 418 -22.75 -20.53 10.43
N ILE A 419 -22.99 -20.21 9.17
CA ILE A 419 -24.10 -19.33 8.74
C ILE A 419 -24.89 -20.08 7.67
N PRO A 420 -26.14 -20.50 7.95
CA PRO A 420 -26.94 -21.21 6.95
C PRO A 420 -27.37 -20.26 5.83
N ALA A 421 -27.40 -20.73 4.58
CA ALA A 421 -27.86 -19.91 3.44
C ALA A 421 -29.30 -19.38 3.64
N SER A 422 -30.14 -20.09 4.40
CA SER A 422 -31.50 -19.66 4.75
C SER A 422 -31.55 -18.37 5.59
N ALA A 423 -30.44 -17.96 6.23
CA ALA A 423 -30.34 -16.70 6.95
C ALA A 423 -30.43 -15.48 6.01
N PHE A 424 -30.13 -15.65 4.72
CA PHE A 424 -30.19 -14.60 3.71
C PHE A 424 -31.58 -14.54 3.07
N HIS A 425 -32.59 -14.07 3.81
CA HIS A 425 -34.00 -14.13 3.40
C HIS A 425 -34.34 -13.42 2.07
N ASN A 426 -33.53 -12.44 1.65
CA ASN A 426 -33.72 -11.70 0.42
C ASN A 426 -32.91 -12.26 -0.76
N GLU A 427 -32.06 -13.25 -0.53
CA GLU A 427 -31.20 -13.84 -1.55
C GLU A 427 -31.69 -15.23 -1.92
N ASN A 428 -31.44 -15.64 -3.16
CA ASN A 428 -31.70 -17.02 -3.56
C ASN A 428 -30.53 -17.91 -3.07
N PRO A 429 -30.77 -18.92 -2.20
CA PRO A 429 -29.72 -19.80 -1.70
C PRO A 429 -28.93 -20.51 -2.82
N ALA A 430 -29.57 -20.77 -3.97
CA ALA A 430 -28.93 -21.41 -5.11
C ALA A 430 -27.88 -20.51 -5.80
N THR A 431 -28.07 -19.18 -5.79
CA THR A 431 -27.13 -18.23 -6.40
C THR A 431 -26.11 -17.69 -5.41
N LEU A 432 -26.43 -17.72 -4.11
CA LEU A 432 -25.62 -17.16 -3.04
C LEU A 432 -24.20 -17.74 -3.02
N LYS A 433 -24.04 -19.05 -3.22
CA LYS A 433 -22.71 -19.70 -3.29
C LYS A 433 -21.86 -19.21 -4.46
N THR A 434 -22.51 -18.85 -5.57
CA THR A 434 -21.85 -18.32 -6.77
C THR A 434 -21.48 -16.85 -6.58
N GLN A 435 -22.32 -16.08 -5.88
CA GLN A 435 -22.06 -14.67 -5.57
C GLN A 435 -21.00 -14.52 -4.46
N LEU A 436 -21.02 -15.41 -3.47
CA LEU A 436 -20.12 -15.44 -2.31
C LEU A 436 -19.31 -16.74 -2.28
N PRO A 437 -18.41 -16.96 -3.25
CA PRO A 437 -17.52 -18.12 -3.24
C PRO A 437 -16.54 -18.06 -2.05
N PRO A 438 -15.84 -19.16 -1.73
CA PRO A 438 -14.73 -19.14 -0.78
C PRO A 438 -13.75 -17.99 -1.06
N MET A 439 -13.18 -17.44 0.00
CA MET A 439 -12.36 -16.22 0.04
C MET A 439 -13.12 -14.90 -0.15
N SER A 440 -14.46 -14.93 -0.25
CA SER A 440 -15.22 -13.68 -0.15
C SER A 440 -15.11 -13.10 1.25
N VAL A 441 -14.84 -11.80 1.34
CA VAL A 441 -14.67 -11.07 2.60
C VAL A 441 -15.98 -10.41 3.03
N ALA A 442 -16.12 -10.17 4.33
CA ALA A 442 -17.18 -9.34 4.87
C ALA A 442 -16.63 -8.28 5.83
N ARG A 443 -17.36 -7.16 5.92
CA ARG A 443 -17.09 -6.07 6.84
C ARG A 443 -18.25 -5.85 7.81
N THR A 444 -17.97 -5.16 8.91
CA THR A 444 -18.97 -4.67 9.88
C THR A 444 -18.63 -3.23 10.21
N GLU A 445 -19.62 -2.44 10.61
CA GLU A 445 -19.37 -1.08 11.09
C GLU A 445 -18.48 -1.09 12.34
N ALA A 446 -17.60 -0.09 12.42
CA ALA A 446 -16.77 0.16 13.59
C ALA A 446 -17.58 0.94 14.65
N ASP A 447 -17.56 0.47 15.89
CA ASP A 447 -18.05 1.27 17.02
C ASP A 447 -17.01 2.36 17.36
N LEU A 448 -17.18 3.53 16.77
CA LEU A 448 -16.27 4.68 16.93
C LEU A 448 -16.80 5.63 18.00
N SER A 449 -15.89 6.06 18.89
CA SER A 449 -16.12 7.22 19.77
C SER A 449 -16.34 8.49 18.95
N GLU A 450 -16.95 9.52 19.55
CA GLU A 450 -17.21 10.80 18.90
C GLU A 450 -15.92 11.41 18.33
N GLU A 451 -14.83 11.41 19.10
CA GLU A 451 -13.50 11.86 18.63
C GLU A 451 -13.03 11.12 17.37
N ARG A 452 -13.23 9.79 17.31
CA ARG A 452 -12.84 8.98 16.15
C ARG A 452 -13.73 9.19 14.94
N ARG A 453 -15.02 9.50 15.13
CA ARG A 453 -15.92 9.85 14.02
C ARG A 453 -15.52 11.18 13.38
N THR A 454 -15.27 12.19 14.21
CA THR A 454 -14.77 13.50 13.76
C THR A 454 -13.46 13.38 12.98
N LEU A 455 -12.54 12.50 13.44
CA LEU A 455 -11.29 12.23 12.72
C LEU A 455 -11.53 11.53 11.38
N LEU A 456 -12.42 10.54 11.33
CA LEU A 456 -12.80 9.89 10.09
C LEU A 456 -13.30 10.93 9.08
N GLU A 457 -14.21 11.82 9.50
CA GLU A 457 -14.72 12.91 8.66
C GLU A 457 -13.60 13.84 8.16
N GLY A 458 -12.69 14.28 9.03
CA GLY A 458 -11.54 15.11 8.63
C GLY A 458 -10.60 14.45 7.61
N ASN A 459 -10.42 13.13 7.71
CA ASN A 459 -9.62 12.35 6.75
C ASN A 459 -10.27 12.33 5.35
N LEU A 460 -11.60 12.26 5.27
CA LEU A 460 -12.34 12.31 4.01
C LEU A 460 -12.22 13.70 3.35
N ILE A 461 -12.39 14.76 4.13
CA ILE A 461 -12.39 16.16 3.64
C ILE A 461 -11.07 16.51 2.95
N SER A 462 -9.96 15.93 3.38
CA SER A 462 -8.64 16.25 2.84
C SER A 462 -8.49 15.92 1.35
N LEU A 463 -8.97 14.74 0.94
CA LEU A 463 -8.91 14.31 -0.46
C LEU A 463 -9.93 15.08 -1.30
N ASP A 464 -11.11 15.37 -0.74
CA ASP A 464 -12.14 16.17 -1.40
C ASP A 464 -11.63 17.60 -1.70
N MET A 465 -10.80 18.16 -0.81
CA MET A 465 -10.13 19.44 -1.05
C MET A 465 -9.04 19.35 -2.13
N GLU A 466 -8.15 18.34 -2.07
CA GLU A 466 -7.10 18.17 -3.09
C GLU A 466 -7.68 17.90 -4.49
N SER A 467 -8.84 17.24 -4.56
CA SER A 467 -9.55 16.94 -5.82
C SER A 467 -10.46 18.07 -6.30
N GLY A 468 -10.59 19.16 -5.55
CA GLY A 468 -11.46 20.30 -5.91
C GLY A 468 -12.96 20.01 -5.75
N LEU A 469 -13.35 18.90 -5.13
CA LEU A 469 -14.73 18.55 -4.80
C LEU A 469 -15.31 19.42 -3.66
N ARG A 470 -14.46 20.14 -2.91
CA ARG A 470 -14.86 21.09 -1.84
C ARG A 470 -14.07 22.40 -1.90
N ALA A 471 -14.76 23.53 -1.75
CA ALA A 471 -14.22 24.88 -2.00
C ALA A 471 -13.53 25.58 -0.80
N SER A 472 -13.75 25.14 0.45
CA SER A 472 -13.15 25.77 1.65
C SER A 472 -12.78 24.74 2.74
N ALA A 473 -11.74 25.08 3.50
CA ALA A 473 -11.28 24.37 4.70
C ALA A 473 -12.09 24.71 5.97
N ASP A 474 -13.04 25.66 5.91
CA ASP A 474 -13.76 26.19 7.09
C ASP A 474 -14.56 25.14 7.86
N ASP A 475 -14.85 23.99 7.24
CA ASP A 475 -15.58 22.87 7.84
C ASP A 475 -14.68 21.69 8.25
N ARG A 476 -13.35 21.82 8.19
CA ARG A 476 -12.48 20.80 8.81
C ARG A 476 -12.74 20.87 10.31
N PRO A 477 -13.26 19.81 10.97
CA PRO A 477 -13.42 19.86 12.40
C PRO A 477 -12.02 19.86 13.03
N THR A 478 -11.51 21.06 13.33
CA THR A 478 -10.33 21.19 14.17
C THR A 478 -10.78 21.09 15.61
N VAL A 479 -10.17 20.18 16.37
CA VAL A 479 -10.25 20.27 17.83
C VAL A 479 -9.47 21.52 18.21
N LYS A 480 -10.19 22.62 18.49
CA LYS A 480 -9.70 23.96 18.89
C LYS A 480 -8.29 24.30 18.40
N GLY A 481 -8.20 24.86 17.21
CA GLY A 481 -6.99 25.52 16.69
C GLY A 481 -7.33 26.23 15.38
N LYS A 482 -6.95 27.51 15.25
CA LYS A 482 -7.31 28.37 14.11
C LYS A 482 -6.85 27.75 12.78
N ALA A 483 -7.71 27.84 11.76
CA ALA A 483 -7.37 27.48 10.39
C ALA A 483 -6.23 28.38 9.85
N HIS A 484 -5.27 27.77 9.17
CA HIS A 484 -4.16 28.45 8.50
C HIS A 484 -4.62 29.03 7.15
N VAL A 485 -4.37 30.33 6.95
CA VAL A 485 -4.59 31.05 5.69
C VAL A 485 -3.24 31.66 5.27
N GLY A 486 -2.38 30.86 4.65
CA GLY A 486 -1.05 31.29 4.19
C GLY A 486 -0.80 30.85 2.77
N LYS A 487 -0.45 31.79 1.88
CA LYS A 487 0.05 31.47 0.53
C LYS A 487 1.42 30.83 0.62
N ALA A 488 1.60 29.70 -0.06
CA ALA A 488 2.92 29.08 -0.24
C ALA A 488 3.89 30.06 -0.94
N PRO A 489 5.16 30.14 -0.53
CA PRO A 489 6.17 30.85 -1.30
C PRO A 489 6.55 30.04 -2.56
N THR A 490 6.46 30.68 -3.72
CA THR A 490 7.21 30.32 -4.92
C THR A 490 8.58 30.99 -4.88
N LEU A 491 9.65 30.20 -4.94
CA LEU A 491 10.94 30.48 -5.60
C LEU A 491 11.87 29.24 -5.46
N GLY A 492 12.00 28.46 -6.54
CA GLY A 492 13.31 27.92 -6.94
C GLY A 492 13.91 28.97 -7.90
N LEU A 493 15.21 29.24 -7.98
CA LEU A 493 16.42 28.47 -7.73
C LEU A 493 17.54 29.40 -7.22
N ASP A 494 18.59 28.83 -6.61
CA ASP A 494 20.03 29.14 -6.83
C ASP A 494 20.88 28.64 -5.65
N SER A 495 20.89 27.32 -5.40
CA SER A 495 21.97 26.59 -4.69
C SER A 495 21.53 25.15 -4.35
N CYS A 496 21.55 24.26 -5.33
CA CYS A 496 21.68 22.83 -5.05
C CYS A 496 23.02 22.38 -5.62
N CYS A 497 23.94 21.95 -4.76
CA CYS A 497 25.33 21.65 -5.14
C CYS A 497 25.50 20.36 -5.96
N GLY A 498 24.43 19.65 -6.31
CA GLY A 498 24.49 18.51 -7.24
C GLY A 498 25.36 17.32 -6.77
N LEU A 499 25.70 17.23 -5.49
CA LEU A 499 26.51 16.12 -4.95
C LEU A 499 25.65 15.30 -3.98
N GLY A 500 25.21 14.13 -4.46
CA GLY A 500 24.39 13.19 -3.72
C GLY A 500 25.02 12.76 -2.39
N CYS A 501 24.31 13.02 -1.29
CA CYS A 501 24.74 12.67 0.05
C CYS A 501 24.32 11.23 0.38
N ASN A 502 25.18 10.25 0.07
CA ASN A 502 25.14 8.94 0.72
C ASN A 502 25.74 9.06 2.13
N GLY A 503 24.90 9.29 3.13
CA GLY A 503 25.29 9.23 4.54
C GLY A 503 25.53 7.78 4.97
N CYS A 504 26.78 7.32 4.94
CA CYS A 504 27.29 6.21 5.76
C CYS A 504 28.83 6.07 5.74
N LEU A 505 29.58 7.18 5.70
CA LEU A 505 31.06 7.14 5.72
C LEU A 505 31.67 7.19 7.13
N MET A 506 30.89 7.50 8.18
CA MET A 506 31.42 7.65 9.54
C MET A 506 31.81 6.30 10.17
N PHE A 507 31.01 5.24 10.01
CA PHE A 507 31.35 3.94 10.61
C PHE A 507 32.58 3.28 9.99
N TRP A 508 32.81 3.47 8.68
CA TRP A 508 33.91 2.83 7.97
C TRP A 508 35.23 3.59 8.06
N ASN A 509 35.19 4.92 8.19
CA ASN A 509 36.39 5.77 8.14
C ASN A 509 36.74 6.45 9.48
N ASP A 510 35.85 6.47 10.46
CA ASP A 510 36.17 7.07 11.76
C ASP A 510 37.04 6.10 12.59
N PRO A 511 38.23 6.54 13.06
CA PRO A 511 39.13 5.74 13.88
C PRO A 511 38.48 5.20 15.16
N LYS A 512 37.48 5.89 15.71
CA LYS A 512 36.84 5.49 16.98
C LYS A 512 36.08 4.15 16.90
N TYR A 513 35.72 3.71 15.69
CA TYR A 513 35.04 2.43 15.47
C TYR A 513 35.99 1.30 15.01
N ALA A 514 37.31 1.50 15.06
CA ALA A 514 38.29 0.51 14.60
C ALA A 514 38.16 -0.84 15.34
N ASN A 515 37.95 -0.82 16.66
CA ASN A 515 37.77 -2.05 17.44
C ASN A 515 36.48 -2.81 17.10
N ALA A 516 35.38 -2.08 16.82
CA ALA A 516 34.12 -2.69 16.40
C ALA A 516 34.27 -3.40 15.03
N ARG A 517 35.07 -2.83 14.11
CA ARG A 517 35.36 -3.43 12.81
C ARG A 517 36.21 -4.70 12.93
N GLU A 518 37.21 -4.72 13.81
CA GLU A 518 38.02 -5.92 14.06
C GLU A 518 37.21 -7.03 14.76
N THR A 519 36.29 -6.67 15.65
CA THR A 519 35.37 -7.63 16.28
C THR A 519 34.38 -8.22 15.26
N LEU A 520 33.89 -7.41 14.32
CA LEU A 520 33.01 -7.87 13.24
C LEU A 520 33.72 -8.80 12.24
N LYS A 521 34.99 -8.54 11.91
CA LYS A 521 35.80 -9.41 11.05
C LYS A 521 36.06 -10.80 11.65
N ALA A 522 36.05 -10.92 12.98
CA ALA A 522 36.36 -12.15 13.69
C ALA A 522 35.15 -13.09 13.86
N LYS A 523 33.91 -12.65 13.57
CA LYS A 523 32.69 -13.45 13.75
C LYS A 523 32.36 -14.29 12.52
N LYS A 524 31.91 -15.54 12.74
CA LYS A 524 31.38 -16.42 11.68
C LYS A 524 29.93 -16.02 11.34
N ILE A 525 29.53 -16.28 10.09
CA ILE A 525 28.16 -16.05 9.61
C ILE A 525 27.15 -16.78 10.52
N GLY A 526 26.20 -16.03 11.08
CA GLY A 526 25.08 -16.59 11.85
C GLY A 526 25.10 -16.35 13.36
N GLU A 527 26.18 -15.78 13.92
CA GLU A 527 26.20 -15.35 15.32
C GLU A 527 25.85 -13.85 15.43
N MET A 528 24.67 -13.54 15.95
CA MET A 528 24.15 -12.18 16.08
C MET A 528 24.86 -11.38 17.20
N LEU A 529 24.66 -10.05 17.19
CA LEU A 529 24.90 -9.17 18.34
C LEU A 529 23.85 -9.44 19.43
#